data_AF-A0AA51R5U2-F1
#
_entry.id   AF-A0AA51R5U2-F1
#
_cell.length_a   1.000
_cell.length_b   1.000
_cell.length_c   1.000
_cell.angle_alpha   90.00
_cell.angle_beta   90.00
_cell.angle_gamma   90.00
#
_symmetry.space_group_name_H-M   'P 1'
#
loop_
_entity.id
_entity.type
_entity.pdbx_description
1 polymer ?
#
loop_
_entity_poly.entity_id
_entity_poly.type
_entity_poly.pdbx_seq_one_letter_code
_entity_poly.pdbx_strand_id
1 'polypeptide(L)'
;MDFLSAAVLSGITYDILKNGLALNVEHIKERLKEWVGGEVIAPQISIELNKLDLNEDMSETAIEKRINQSEALLVLLSSIKKEGNNNTITQYHTGSGDNVGRDKIIK
;
A
#
# COMPACT_ATOMS: atom_id res chain seq x y z
N MET A 1 -10.60 6.82 -4.85
CA MET A 1 -9.32 6.65 -4.15
C MET A 1 -9.23 5.19 -3.80
N ASP A 2 -8.31 4.46 -4.42
CA ASP A 2 -8.14 3.04 -4.12
C ASP A 2 -7.32 2.92 -2.83
N PHE A 3 -7.79 2.08 -1.91
CA PHE A 3 -7.18 1.80 -0.61
C PHE A 3 -6.67 0.36 -0.59
N LEU A 4 -5.64 0.09 0.22
CA LEU A 4 -5.13 -1.27 0.35
C LEU A 4 -6.13 -2.05 1.21
N SER A 5 -6.92 -2.91 0.57
CA SER A 5 -7.91 -3.73 1.27
C SER A 5 -7.31 -5.03 1.77
N ALA A 6 -8.01 -5.72 2.68
CA ALA A 6 -7.63 -7.07 3.11
C ALA A 6 -7.54 -8.03 1.93
N ALA A 7 -8.45 -7.91 0.95
CA ALA A 7 -8.42 -8.71 -0.29
C ALA A 7 -7.18 -8.43 -1.15
N VAL A 8 -6.77 -7.17 -1.29
CA VAL A 8 -5.54 -6.84 -2.03
C VAL A 8 -4.31 -7.35 -1.27
N LEU A 9 -4.27 -7.16 0.05
CA LEU A 9 -3.16 -7.64 0.86
C LEU A 9 -3.10 -9.18 0.88
N SER A 10 -4.24 -9.89 0.86
CA SER A 10 -4.25 -11.34 0.78
C SER A 10 -3.70 -11.86 -0.54
N GLY A 11 -4.03 -11.22 -1.66
CA GLY A 11 -3.46 -11.56 -2.97
C GLY A 11 -1.94 -11.38 -2.98
N ILE A 12 -1.44 -10.23 -2.49
CA ILE A 12 -0.01 -9.96 -2.35
C ILE A 12 0.68 -11.03 -1.47
N THR A 13 0.07 -11.36 -0.34
CA THR A 13 0.60 -12.32 0.63
C THR A 13 0.62 -13.73 0.04
N TYR A 14 -0.46 -14.13 -0.64
CA TYR A 14 -0.56 -15.40 -1.36
C TYR A 14 0.52 -15.52 -2.42
N ASP A 15 0.73 -14.48 -3.24
CA ASP A 15 1.76 -14.48 -4.27
C ASP A 15 3.16 -14.63 -3.68
N ILE A 16 3.48 -13.95 -2.58
CA ILE A 16 4.79 -14.08 -1.91
C ILE A 16 4.98 -15.54 -1.45
N LEU A 17 4.02 -16.09 -0.72
CA LEU A 17 4.10 -17.46 -0.19
C LEU A 17 4.15 -18.52 -1.31
N LYS A 18 3.35 -18.35 -2.36
CA LYS A 18 3.27 -19.33 -3.46
C LYS A 18 4.55 -19.40 -4.29
N ASN A 19 5.33 -18.32 -4.30
CA ASN A 19 6.66 -18.27 -4.91
C ASN A 19 7.78 -18.76 -3.98
N GLY A 20 7.45 -19.29 -2.79
CA GLY A 20 8.42 -19.77 -1.81
C GLY A 20 9.22 -18.64 -1.14
N LEU A 21 8.69 -17.41 -1.17
CA LEU A 21 9.34 -16.25 -0.59
C LEU A 21 8.85 -16.03 0.86
N ALA A 22 9.75 -15.55 1.72
CA ALA A 22 9.40 -15.18 3.09
C ALA A 22 8.63 -13.85 3.14
N LEU A 23 7.72 -13.70 4.11
CA LEU A 23 6.98 -12.47 4.41
C LEU A 23 7.86 -11.42 5.10
N ASN A 24 9.02 -11.11 4.52
CA ASN A 24 9.96 -10.12 5.01
C ASN A 24 9.64 -8.71 4.47
N VAL A 25 10.29 -7.71 5.06
CA VAL A 25 10.07 -6.30 4.71
C VAL A 25 10.39 -6.02 3.25
N GLU A 26 11.41 -6.65 2.67
CA GLU A 26 11.86 -6.40 1.30
C GLU A 26 10.82 -6.83 0.27
N HIS A 27 10.31 -8.07 0.37
CA HIS A 27 9.30 -8.59 -0.54
C HIS A 27 7.97 -7.84 -0.40
N ILE A 28 7.59 -7.48 0.83
CA ILE A 28 6.37 -6.70 1.08
C ILE A 28 6.52 -5.29 0.53
N LYS A 29 7.66 -4.63 0.79
CA LYS A 29 7.95 -3.28 0.27
C LYS A 29 7.90 -3.25 -1.25
N GLU A 30 8.46 -4.26 -1.91
CA GLU A 30 8.43 -4.38 -3.37
C GLU A 30 7.01 -4.42 -3.92
N ARG A 31 6.12 -5.21 -3.30
CA ARG A 31 4.72 -5.32 -3.73
C ARG A 31 3.89 -4.09 -3.35
N LEU A 32 4.31 -3.35 -2.32
CA LEU A 32 3.66 -2.12 -1.88
C LEU A 32 4.23 -0.84 -2.52
N LYS A 33 5.15 -0.93 -3.50
CA LYS A 33 5.77 0.23 -4.17
C LYS A 33 4.76 1.23 -4.75
N GLU A 34 3.59 0.74 -5.20
CA GLU A 34 2.54 1.61 -5.77
C GLU A 34 1.69 2.34 -4.70
N TRP A 35 1.93 2.05 -3.42
CA TRP A 35 1.20 2.61 -2.29
C TRP A 35 2.07 3.64 -1.56
N VAL A 36 1.53 4.83 -1.29
CA VAL A 36 2.28 6.00 -0.74
C VAL A 36 3.02 5.69 0.57
N GLY A 37 2.56 4.67 1.32
CA GLY A 37 3.14 4.27 2.59
C GLY A 37 4.10 3.07 2.54
N GLY A 38 4.45 2.54 1.36
CA GLY A 38 5.18 1.27 1.23
C GLY A 38 6.49 1.21 2.04
N GLU A 39 7.27 2.29 2.09
CA GLU A 39 8.55 2.32 2.80
C GLU A 39 8.42 2.38 4.33
N VAL A 40 7.40 3.07 4.83
CA VAL A 40 7.18 3.26 6.27
C VAL A 40 6.36 2.10 6.86
N ILE A 41 5.43 1.54 6.08
CA ILE A 41 4.41 0.62 6.58
C ILE A 41 4.74 -0.85 6.27
N ALA A 42 5.58 -1.15 5.26
CA ALA A 42 6.00 -2.53 4.99
C ALA A 42 6.61 -3.26 6.19
N PRO A 43 7.44 -2.62 7.06
CA PRO A 43 7.92 -3.27 8.27
C PRO A 43 6.78 -3.68 9.22
N GLN A 44 5.79 -2.81 9.41
CA GLN A 44 4.66 -3.07 10.29
C GLN A 44 3.76 -4.18 9.74
N ILE A 45 3.46 -4.15 8.44
CA ILE A 45 2.71 -5.22 7.76
C ILE A 45 3.45 -6.55 7.86
N SER A 46 4.76 -6.57 7.63
CA SER A 46 5.58 -7.77 7.77
C SER A 46 5.47 -8.37 9.17
N ILE A 47 5.62 -7.54 10.21
CA ILE A 47 5.50 -7.99 11.60
C ILE A 47 4.12 -8.59 11.86
N GLU A 48 3.04 -7.90 11.49
CA GLU A 48 1.69 -8.39 11.76
C GLU A 48 1.32 -9.63 10.94
N LEU A 49 1.74 -9.73 9.68
CA LEU A 49 1.50 -10.92 8.85
C LEU A 49 2.22 -12.16 9.42
N ASN A 50 3.43 -12.01 9.93
CA ASN A 50 4.16 -13.13 10.55
C ASN A 50 3.50 -13.63 11.85
N LYS A 51 2.64 -12.84 12.50
CA LYS A 51 1.86 -13.29 13.67
C LYS A 51 0.66 -14.16 13.28
N LEU A 52 0.26 -14.16 12.01
CA LEU A 52 -0.96 -14.83 11.54
C LEU A 52 -0.77 -16.31 11.18
N ASP A 53 0.44 -16.87 11.35
CA ASP A 53 0.78 -18.27 11.03
C ASP A 53 0.28 -18.67 9.63
N LEU A 54 0.70 -17.87 8.65
CA LEU A 54 0.34 -18.03 7.23
C LEU A 54 1.35 -18.96 6.54
N ASN A 55 0.85 -19.80 5.63
CA ASN A 55 1.69 -20.73 4.87
C ASN A 55 1.22 -20.86 3.41
N GLU A 56 2.05 -21.46 2.58
CA GLU A 56 1.87 -21.67 1.13
C GLU A 56 0.72 -22.60 0.74
N ASP A 57 0.17 -23.38 1.68
CA ASP A 57 -0.98 -24.26 1.47
C ASP A 57 -2.31 -23.52 1.66
N MET A 58 -2.29 -22.31 2.22
CA MET A 58 -3.49 -21.50 2.40
C MET A 58 -3.97 -20.87 1.10
N SER A 59 -5.28 -20.90 0.87
CA SER A 59 -5.89 -20.13 -0.21
C SER A 59 -5.88 -18.63 0.10
N GLU A 60 -5.93 -17.81 -0.95
CA GLU A 60 -6.06 -16.36 -0.83
C GLU A 60 -7.24 -15.96 0.07
N THR A 61 -8.41 -16.59 -0.09
CA THR A 61 -9.58 -16.36 0.77
C THR A 61 -9.33 -16.75 2.24
N ALA A 62 -8.54 -17.79 2.51
CA ALA A 62 -8.19 -18.17 3.88
C ALA A 62 -7.24 -17.14 4.51
N ILE A 63 -6.28 -16.62 3.73
CA ILE A 63 -5.39 -15.54 4.15
C ILE A 63 -6.18 -14.26 4.43
N GLU A 64 -7.10 -13.89 3.53
CA GLU A 64 -7.97 -12.72 3.69
C GLU A 64 -8.77 -12.78 4.99
N LYS A 65 -9.34 -13.95 5.31
CA LYS A 65 -10.05 -14.16 6.59
C LYS A 65 -9.16 -13.93 7.80
N ARG A 66 -7.90 -14.38 7.76
CA ARG A 66 -6.95 -14.14 8.86
C ARG A 66 -6.55 -12.67 8.97
N ILE A 67 -6.35 -11.99 7.84
CA ILE A 67 -6.08 -10.54 7.82
C ILE A 67 -7.27 -9.78 8.43
N ASN A 68 -8.51 -10.13 8.06
CA ASN A 68 -9.72 -9.51 8.60
C ASN A 68 -9.96 -9.80 10.09
N GLN A 69 -9.30 -10.81 10.66
CA GLN A 69 -9.33 -11.08 12.11
C GLN A 69 -8.29 -10.27 12.88
N SER A 70 -7.33 -9.64 12.20
CA SER A 70 -6.31 -8.80 12.82
C SER A 70 -6.72 -7.34 12.79
N GLU A 71 -7.18 -6.84 13.94
CA GLU A 71 -7.50 -5.43 14.11
C GLU A 71 -6.29 -4.53 13.83
N ALA A 72 -5.09 -4.96 14.22
CA ALA A 72 -3.85 -4.24 13.95
C ALA A 72 -3.59 -4.07 12.43
N LEU A 73 -3.78 -5.14 11.64
CA LEU A 73 -3.66 -5.04 10.18
C LEU A 73 -4.74 -4.16 9.58
N LEU A 74 -6.00 -4.29 10.02
CA LEU A 74 -7.09 -3.45 9.52
C LEU A 74 -6.85 -1.95 9.77
N VAL A 75 -6.32 -1.60 10.95
CA VAL A 75 -5.92 -0.22 11.27
C VAL A 75 -4.80 0.25 10.34
N LEU A 76 -3.75 -0.56 10.14
CA LEU A 76 -2.66 -0.24 9.20
C LEU A 76 -3.18 -0.04 7.79
N LEU A 77 -4.01 -0.95 7.30
CA LEU A 77 -4.62 -0.91 5.97
C LEU A 77 -5.46 0.36 5.75
N SER A 78 -6.22 0.78 6.76
CA SER A 78 -7.05 2.00 6.69
C SER A 78 -6.25 3.29 6.49
N SER A 79 -4.97 3.28 6.87
CA SER A 79 -4.05 4.42 6.72
C SER A 79 -3.38 4.48 5.35
N ILE A 80 -3.42 3.39 4.56
CA ILE A 80 -2.69 3.24 3.31
C ILE A 80 -3.56 3.66 2.13
N LYS A 81 -3.00 4.49 1.26
CA LYS A 81 -3.65 4.95 0.03
C LYS A 81 -2.73 4.75 -1.16
N LYS A 82 -3.30 4.42 -2.31
CA LYS A 82 -2.54 4.34 -3.55
C LYS A 82 -2.00 5.73 -3.87
N GLU A 83 -0.81 5.81 -4.48
CA GLU A 83 -0.33 7.07 -5.02
C GLU A 83 -1.23 7.49 -6.18
N GLY A 84 -2.31 8.21 -5.86
CA GLY A 84 -3.18 8.79 -6.87
C GLY A 84 -2.56 10.11 -7.29
N ASN A 85 -1.96 10.17 -8.49
CA ASN A 85 -1.45 11.35 -9.20
C ASN A 85 -1.58 12.66 -8.39
N ASN A 86 -0.78 12.78 -7.33
CA ASN A 86 -0.75 14.02 -6.56
C ASN A 86 0.05 14.95 -7.45
N ASN A 87 -0.66 15.81 -8.19
CA ASN A 87 -0.09 16.93 -8.91
C ASN A 87 0.40 17.95 -7.86
N THR A 88 1.35 17.55 -7.01
CA THR A 88 1.98 18.42 -6.03
C THR A 88 3.00 19.26 -6.79
N ILE A 89 2.50 20.27 -7.49
CA ILE A 89 3.33 21.32 -8.07
C ILE A 89 3.86 22.16 -6.90
N THR A 90 5.03 21.80 -6.39
CA THR A 90 5.75 22.64 -5.43
C THR A 90 6.58 23.65 -6.24
N GLN A 91 6.08 24.88 -6.37
CA GLN A 91 6.80 25.97 -7.04
C GLN A 91 7.23 27.02 -6.02
N TYR A 92 8.53 27.23 -5.90
CA TYR A 92 9.09 28.40 -5.22
C TYR A 92 9.13 29.55 -6.23
N HIS A 93 8.26 30.54 -6.06
CA HIS A 93 8.29 31.76 -6.88
C HIS A 93 9.00 32.89 -6.11
N THR A 94 9.89 33.62 -6.79
CA THR A 94 10.48 34.88 -6.28
C THR A 94 10.15 36.08 -7.17
N GLY A 95 9.20 35.94 -8.10
CA GLY A 95 8.74 37.00 -9.00
C GLY A 95 7.21 37.10 -9.05
N SER A 96 6.68 38.26 -9.43
CA SER A 96 5.22 38.48 -9.56
C SER A 96 4.69 37.81 -10.83
N GLY A 97 3.94 36.71 -10.69
CA GLY A 97 3.24 36.03 -11.77
C GLY A 97 2.19 35.04 -11.24
N ASP A 98 1.12 34.83 -12.00
CA ASP A 98 -0.01 33.97 -11.63
C ASP A 98 0.35 32.48 -11.73
N ASN A 99 0.02 31.72 -10.69
CA ASN A 99 0.09 30.26 -10.71
C ASN A 99 -1.21 29.69 -11.29
N VAL A 100 -1.15 29.09 -12.47
CA VAL A 100 -2.30 28.47 -13.15
C VAL A 100 -2.13 26.95 -13.15
N GLY A 101 -2.82 26.25 -12.24
CA GLY A 101 -2.71 24.81 -12.01
C GLY A 101 -3.54 23.90 -12.95
N ARG A 102 -4.14 24.46 -14.01
CA ARG A 102 -4.94 23.77 -15.07
C ARG A 102 -4.93 24.61 -16.36
N ASP A 103 -5.64 24.18 -17.42
CA ASP A 103 -5.74 24.95 -18.67
C ASP A 103 -6.24 26.39 -18.45
N LYS A 104 -5.43 27.37 -18.83
CA LYS A 104 -5.80 28.79 -18.85
C LYS A 104 -6.71 29.03 -20.06
N ILE A 105 -8.01 29.25 -19.85
CA ILE A 105 -8.85 29.75 -20.93
C ILE A 105 -8.50 31.23 -21.15
N ILE A 106 -7.80 31.50 -22.24
CA ILE A 106 -7.53 32.85 -22.74
C ILE A 106 -8.74 33.23 -23.60
N LYS A 107 -9.37 34.37 -23.28
CA LYS A 107 -10.50 34.91 -24.05
C LYS A 107 -10.02 36.01 -24.99
#